data_AF-A0A0D2P237-F1
#
_entry.id   AF-A0A0D2P237-F1
#
_cell.length_a   1.000
_cell.length_b   1.000
_cell.length_c   1.000
_cell.angle_alpha   90.00
_cell.angle_beta   90.00
_cell.angle_gamma   90.00
#
_symmetry.space_group_name_H-M   'P 1'
#
loop_
_entity.id
_entity.type
_entity.pdbx_description
1 polymer ?
#
loop_
_entity_poly.entity_id
_entity_poly.type
_entity_poly.pdbx_seq_one_letter_code
_entity_poly.pdbx_strand_id
1 'polypeptide(L)'
;MAEDKILREDLYFLLGSTGAILPPATKIADDGIRKRIVQAFDISQEIALLFGAAPIDTPKLLPWSNSKTIYAATRRGSLMEHFTGTMPKKGVHSAQWETFQEMRQTLDCIAFGIDSRVRDFLLVGPQNHWAVFVRVLDVRNAKDHVPFLFLVYKELQGPVSSIQDELANLKADQESIVRVSISALERYAWLTVLRRNTQRLSPGTHDLLEESGHNLKTLHLNVSFMLPLSPLSMESIGRITKDTGCDVCQKQDANICVGCRSAQYCGKECQQKDWPRHKAACKAVRGAAWRTFTPADFPSGVPIRQMFNTRESLHRPPDKLVSAGGAASAELGKLFLVKFQLGMVGRSSHMLMYDRTRAFMTQWWRASDPNLFNEAERIMGDRRKFYRWVKRISETQFEICLENGPEDPGW
;
A
#
# COMPACT_ATOMS: atom_id res chain seq x y z
N MET A 1 9.56 -3.77 26.74
CA MET A 1 8.48 -4.43 25.99
C MET A 1 9.12 -5.48 25.11
N ALA A 2 8.81 -6.75 25.30
CA ALA A 2 9.25 -7.78 24.37
C ALA A 2 8.62 -7.47 23.01
N GLU A 3 9.41 -7.34 21.95
CA GLU A 3 8.86 -7.45 20.61
C GLU A 3 8.24 -8.85 20.54
N ASP A 4 6.90 -8.92 20.55
CA ASP A 4 6.18 -10.15 20.25
C ASP A 4 6.81 -10.69 18.95
N LYS A 5 7.42 -11.87 19.06
CA LYS A 5 8.26 -12.46 18.02
C LYS A 5 7.37 -12.89 16.87
N ILE A 6 7.00 -11.95 16.01
CA ILE A 6 6.20 -12.19 14.81
C ILE A 6 6.99 -13.09 13.85
N LEU A 7 6.32 -14.09 13.29
CA LEU A 7 6.95 -15.00 12.34
C LEU A 7 7.24 -14.25 11.04
N ARG A 8 8.30 -14.66 10.35
CA ARG A 8 8.64 -14.08 9.04
C ARG A 8 7.48 -14.19 8.06
N GLU A 9 6.78 -15.32 8.06
CA GLU A 9 5.63 -15.57 7.18
C GLU A 9 4.49 -14.56 7.41
N ASP A 10 4.21 -14.23 8.67
CA ASP A 10 3.22 -13.22 9.03
C ASP A 10 3.60 -11.82 8.52
N LEU A 11 4.90 -11.48 8.49
CA LEU A 11 5.36 -10.22 7.87
C LEU A 11 5.07 -10.20 6.36
N TYR A 12 5.20 -11.33 5.67
CA TYR A 12 4.83 -11.42 4.24
C TYR A 12 3.33 -11.29 4.03
N PHE A 13 2.52 -11.98 4.84
CA PHE A 13 1.06 -11.88 4.74
C PHE A 13 0.59 -10.46 5.03
N LEU A 14 1.14 -9.82 6.06
CA LEU A 14 0.78 -8.44 6.40
C LEU A 14 1.15 -7.46 5.28
N LEU A 15 2.38 -7.53 4.75
CA LEU A 15 2.77 -6.68 3.63
C LEU A 15 1.92 -6.97 2.38
N GLY A 16 1.69 -8.26 2.07
CA GLY A 16 0.86 -8.71 0.96
C GLY A 16 -0.60 -8.24 1.08
N SER A 17 -1.14 -8.16 2.30
CA SER A 17 -2.51 -7.69 2.55
C SER A 17 -2.74 -6.23 2.14
N THR A 18 -1.68 -5.42 2.05
CA THR A 18 -1.74 -4.05 1.51
C THR A 18 -1.73 -4.00 -0.03
N GLY A 19 -1.57 -5.15 -0.69
CA GLY A 19 -1.33 -5.29 -2.13
C GLY A 19 0.15 -5.29 -2.53
N ALA A 20 1.06 -5.00 -1.58
CA ALA A 20 2.50 -5.00 -1.82
C ALA A 20 3.12 -6.41 -1.76
N ILE A 21 2.74 -7.28 -2.70
CA ILE A 21 3.21 -8.68 -2.72
C ILE A 21 4.68 -8.75 -3.13
N LEU A 22 5.49 -9.40 -2.29
CA LEU A 22 6.88 -9.76 -2.58
C LEU A 22 6.97 -11.20 -3.14
N PRO A 23 7.99 -11.52 -3.95
CA PRO A 23 8.19 -12.90 -4.40
C PRO A 23 8.42 -13.87 -3.22
N PRO A 24 7.82 -15.08 -3.23
CA PRO A 24 7.98 -16.06 -2.14
C PRO A 24 9.44 -16.44 -1.83
N ALA A 25 10.33 -16.36 -2.82
CA ALA A 25 11.74 -16.72 -2.68
C ALA A 25 12.66 -15.57 -2.22
N THR A 26 12.12 -14.40 -1.88
CA THR A 26 12.96 -13.25 -1.50
C THR A 26 13.68 -13.48 -0.17
N LYS A 27 14.95 -13.08 -0.08
CA LYS A 27 15.73 -13.08 1.18
C LYS A 27 15.89 -11.69 1.78
N ILE A 28 14.95 -10.78 1.53
CA ILE A 28 14.89 -9.51 2.27
C ILE A 28 14.92 -9.83 3.78
N ALA A 29 15.86 -9.27 4.53
CA ALA A 29 15.90 -9.47 5.98
C ALA A 29 14.58 -9.00 6.64
N ASP A 30 14.21 -9.57 7.79
CA ASP A 30 12.93 -9.26 8.45
C ASP A 30 12.74 -7.75 8.66
N ASP A 31 13.79 -7.03 9.05
CA ASP A 31 13.78 -5.57 9.19
C ASP A 31 13.47 -4.82 7.89
N GLY A 32 13.93 -5.36 6.76
CA GLY A 32 13.60 -4.84 5.43
C GLY A 32 12.12 -5.00 5.10
N ILE A 33 11.50 -6.12 5.51
CA ILE A 33 10.06 -6.35 5.34
C ILE A 33 9.28 -5.41 6.27
N ARG A 34 9.68 -5.32 7.55
CA ARG A 34 9.07 -4.39 8.54
C ARG A 34 9.12 -2.94 8.04
N LYS A 35 10.24 -2.51 7.48
CA LYS A 35 10.37 -1.16 6.89
C LYS A 35 9.37 -0.93 5.76
N ARG A 36 9.17 -1.92 4.88
CA ARG A 36 8.18 -1.84 3.79
C ARG A 36 6.74 -1.84 4.32
N ILE A 37 6.45 -2.58 5.38
CA ILE A 37 5.14 -2.55 6.06
C ILE A 37 4.86 -1.15 6.62
N VAL A 38 5.83 -0.56 7.32
CA VAL A 38 5.70 0.82 7.83
C VAL A 38 5.49 1.81 6.69
N GLN A 39 6.25 1.69 5.59
CA GLN A 39 6.06 2.52 4.40
C GLN A 39 4.66 2.36 3.79
N ALA A 40 4.14 1.13 3.72
CA ALA A 40 2.80 0.84 3.24
C ALA A 40 1.74 1.54 4.11
N PHE A 41 1.84 1.45 5.43
CA PHE A 41 0.90 2.13 6.32
C PHE A 41 1.01 3.66 6.27
N ASP A 42 2.23 4.20 6.20
CA ASP A 42 2.45 5.65 6.07
C ASP A 42 1.82 6.22 4.79
N ILE A 43 1.96 5.50 3.67
CA ILE A 43 1.35 5.87 2.40
C ILE A 43 -0.17 5.72 2.48
N SER A 44 -0.67 4.64 3.09
CA SER A 44 -2.10 4.40 3.27
C SER A 44 -2.79 5.48 4.11
N GLN A 45 -2.10 6.00 5.13
CA GLN A 45 -2.58 7.12 5.94
C GLN A 45 -2.33 8.49 5.29
N GLU A 46 -1.72 8.53 4.10
CA GLU A 46 -1.44 9.74 3.34
C GLU A 46 -0.66 10.80 4.17
N ILE A 47 0.16 10.37 5.13
CA ILE A 47 0.81 11.24 6.13
C ILE A 47 1.57 12.40 5.47
N ALA A 48 2.41 12.08 4.47
CA ALA A 48 3.23 13.06 3.79
C ALA A 48 2.39 14.08 2.99
N LEU A 49 1.21 13.69 2.49
CA LEU A 49 0.32 14.56 1.74
C LEU A 49 -0.46 15.51 2.66
N LEU A 50 -0.88 15.01 3.82
CA LEU A 50 -1.71 15.75 4.77
C LEU A 50 -0.90 16.70 5.65
N PHE A 51 0.32 16.32 6.04
CA PHE A 51 1.13 17.06 7.01
C PHE A 51 2.51 17.48 6.49
N GLY A 52 2.97 16.94 5.36
CA GLY A 52 4.33 17.17 4.89
C GLY A 52 5.36 16.50 5.79
N ALA A 53 6.02 17.28 6.64
CA ALA A 53 7.06 16.81 7.56
C ALA A 53 6.58 16.83 9.02
N ALA A 54 7.13 15.92 9.83
CA ALA A 54 6.96 15.92 11.28
C ALA A 54 7.75 17.08 11.94
N PRO A 55 7.37 17.54 13.15
CA PRO A 55 6.28 17.05 13.99
C PRO A 55 4.89 17.60 13.61
N ILE A 56 3.84 16.84 13.96
CA ILE A 56 2.43 17.20 13.80
C ILE A 56 1.96 17.90 15.08
N ASP A 57 1.60 19.16 14.95
CA ASP A 57 1.14 20.01 16.04
C ASP A 57 -0.39 19.91 16.19
N THR A 58 -0.86 18.98 17.01
CA THR A 58 -2.29 18.67 17.15
C THR A 58 -3.17 19.84 17.60
N PRO A 59 -2.75 20.76 18.49
CA PRO A 59 -3.55 21.93 18.86
C PRO A 59 -3.81 22.90 17.69
N LYS A 60 -2.96 22.91 16.65
CA LYS A 60 -3.17 23.75 15.46
C LYS A 60 -4.22 23.19 14.51
N LEU A 61 -4.63 21.94 14.68
CA LEU A 61 -5.69 21.34 13.88
C LEU A 61 -7.06 21.82 14.39
N LEU A 62 -7.92 22.22 13.47
CA LEU A 62 -9.28 22.67 13.81
C LEU A 62 -10.10 21.49 14.34
N PRO A 63 -11.03 21.70 15.29
CA PRO A 63 -12.03 20.69 15.65
C PRO A 63 -12.76 20.16 14.42
N TRP A 64 -13.17 18.88 14.44
CA TRP A 64 -13.97 18.30 13.37
C TRP A 64 -15.31 19.05 13.24
N SER A 65 -15.59 19.52 12.03
CA SER A 65 -16.73 20.40 11.73
C SER A 65 -17.28 20.17 10.31
N ASN A 66 -17.25 18.91 9.87
CA ASN A 66 -17.71 18.53 8.54
C ASN A 66 -19.22 18.20 8.55
N SER A 67 -19.90 18.41 7.42
CA SER A 67 -21.28 17.97 7.21
C SER A 67 -21.41 16.44 7.13
N LYS A 68 -20.32 15.75 6.81
CA LYS A 68 -20.24 14.28 6.82
C LYS A 68 -19.97 13.77 8.24
N THR A 69 -20.58 12.64 8.57
CA THR A 69 -20.25 11.88 9.78
C THR A 69 -18.79 11.39 9.73
N ILE A 70 -18.19 11.13 10.88
CA ILE A 70 -16.80 10.67 10.97
C ILE A 70 -16.66 9.31 10.29
N TYR A 71 -17.64 8.42 10.45
CA TYR A 71 -17.72 7.15 9.72
C TYR A 71 -17.67 7.36 8.20
N ALA A 72 -18.56 8.20 7.66
CA ALA A 72 -18.59 8.48 6.23
C ALA A 72 -17.28 9.12 5.72
N ALA A 73 -16.67 9.99 6.52
CA ALA A 73 -15.40 10.63 6.19
C ALA A 73 -14.17 9.73 6.40
N THR A 74 -14.29 8.64 7.15
CA THR A 74 -13.22 7.66 7.41
C THR A 74 -13.17 6.59 6.34
N ARG A 75 -14.32 6.21 5.78
CA ARG A 75 -14.36 5.18 4.74
C ARG A 75 -13.47 5.54 3.55
N ARG A 76 -12.63 4.58 3.18
CA ARG A 76 -11.84 4.57 1.95
C ARG A 76 -12.25 3.35 1.15
N GLY A 77 -12.14 3.42 -0.17
CA GLY A 77 -12.51 2.32 -1.06
C GLY A 77 -11.88 2.49 -2.42
N SER A 78 -11.64 1.38 -3.11
CA SER A 78 -11.23 1.39 -4.53
C SER A 78 -12.35 0.89 -5.44
N LEU A 79 -12.27 1.17 -6.74
CA LEU A 79 -13.23 0.61 -7.70
C LEU A 79 -13.21 -0.92 -7.72
N MET A 80 -12.03 -1.53 -7.56
CA MET A 80 -11.88 -2.98 -7.47
C MET A 80 -12.71 -3.52 -6.31
N GLU A 81 -12.58 -2.93 -5.13
CA GLU A 81 -13.34 -3.33 -3.94
C GLU A 81 -14.86 -3.16 -4.14
N HIS A 82 -15.26 -2.11 -4.86
CA HIS A 82 -16.67 -1.89 -5.20
C HIS A 82 -17.20 -2.95 -6.18
N PHE A 83 -16.43 -3.30 -7.22
CA PHE A 83 -16.83 -4.27 -8.24
C PHE A 83 -16.77 -5.72 -7.78
N THR A 84 -15.81 -6.09 -6.92
CA THR A 84 -15.69 -7.46 -6.41
C THR A 84 -16.69 -7.76 -5.31
N GLY A 85 -17.31 -6.73 -4.70
CA GLY A 85 -18.25 -6.89 -3.58
C GLY A 85 -17.63 -7.51 -2.33
N THR A 86 -16.30 -7.69 -2.31
CA THR A 86 -15.56 -8.37 -1.27
C THR A 86 -15.17 -7.39 -0.18
N MET A 87 -16.11 -7.08 0.73
CA MET A 87 -15.70 -6.79 2.10
C MET A 87 -15.56 -8.15 2.78
N PRO A 88 -14.32 -8.62 3.07
CA PRO A 88 -14.14 -9.90 3.72
C PRO A 88 -14.83 -9.90 5.08
N LYS A 89 -15.34 -11.07 5.50
CA LYS A 89 -15.96 -11.22 6.81
C LYS A 89 -14.86 -11.16 7.86
N LYS A 90 -14.86 -10.10 8.67
CA LYS A 90 -13.97 -9.96 9.82
C LYS A 90 -14.14 -11.11 10.80
N GLY A 91 -13.03 -11.61 11.36
CA GLY A 91 -13.09 -12.49 12.52
C GLY A 91 -11.85 -13.36 12.70
N VAL A 92 -11.86 -14.19 13.75
CA VAL A 92 -10.74 -15.05 14.15
C VAL A 92 -10.33 -16.09 13.07
N HIS A 93 -11.19 -16.31 12.07
CA HIS A 93 -10.97 -17.22 10.95
C HIS A 93 -10.69 -16.53 9.62
N SER A 94 -10.53 -15.21 9.60
CA SER A 94 -10.15 -14.49 8.38
C SER A 94 -8.78 -14.96 7.90
N ALA A 95 -8.58 -14.89 6.59
CA ALA A 95 -7.31 -15.30 6.04
C ALA A 95 -6.27 -14.21 6.35
N GLN A 96 -5.03 -14.59 6.67
CA GLN A 96 -3.98 -13.63 7.05
C GLN A 96 -3.69 -12.56 5.97
N TRP A 97 -4.01 -12.86 4.70
CA TRP A 97 -3.88 -11.90 3.59
C TRP A 97 -4.97 -10.82 3.60
N GLU A 98 -5.98 -10.89 4.47
CA GLU A 98 -7.07 -9.91 4.62
C GLU A 98 -6.79 -8.89 5.72
N THR A 99 -5.71 -9.03 6.50
CA THR A 99 -5.47 -8.23 7.72
C THR A 99 -5.58 -6.71 7.52
N PHE A 100 -5.06 -6.16 6.42
CA PHE A 100 -5.18 -4.72 6.15
C PHE A 100 -6.63 -4.26 5.94
N GLN A 101 -7.49 -5.11 5.37
CA GLN A 101 -8.93 -4.83 5.27
C GLN A 101 -9.61 -4.92 6.63
N GLU A 102 -9.23 -5.88 7.47
CA GLU A 102 -9.75 -5.96 8.84
C GLU A 102 -9.39 -4.72 9.66
N MET A 103 -8.16 -4.21 9.53
CA MET A 103 -7.76 -2.95 10.16
C MET A 103 -8.65 -1.79 9.74
N ARG A 104 -8.96 -1.67 8.44
CA ARG A 104 -9.88 -0.65 7.92
C ARG A 104 -11.27 -0.81 8.52
N GLN A 105 -11.78 -2.03 8.61
CA GLN A 105 -13.07 -2.31 9.24
C GLN A 105 -13.05 -2.00 10.74
N THR A 106 -11.96 -2.27 11.47
CA THR A 106 -11.79 -1.84 12.86
C THR A 106 -11.85 -0.32 12.98
N LEU A 107 -11.16 0.41 12.09
CA LEU A 107 -11.17 1.86 12.10
C LEU A 107 -12.56 2.43 11.75
N ASP A 108 -13.27 1.79 10.83
CA ASP A 108 -14.67 2.09 10.50
C ASP A 108 -15.60 1.87 11.71
N CYS A 109 -15.43 0.77 12.45
CA CYS A 109 -16.15 0.52 13.71
C CYS A 109 -15.88 1.61 14.75
N ILE A 110 -14.62 2.03 14.89
CA ILE A 110 -14.25 3.13 15.80
C ILE A 110 -14.93 4.42 15.36
N ALA A 111 -14.85 4.78 14.08
CA ALA A 111 -15.47 5.98 13.53
C ALA A 111 -17.00 6.02 13.72
N PHE A 112 -17.67 4.89 13.50
CA PHE A 112 -19.10 4.74 13.76
C PHE A 112 -19.44 4.87 15.26
N GLY A 113 -18.60 4.30 16.13
CA GLY A 113 -18.73 4.47 17.57
C GLY A 113 -18.65 5.93 18.00
N ILE A 114 -17.72 6.70 17.42
CA ILE A 114 -17.58 8.14 17.72
C ILE A 114 -18.84 8.91 17.29
N ASP A 115 -19.37 8.64 16.09
CA ASP A 115 -20.64 9.22 15.64
C ASP A 115 -21.80 8.89 16.61
N SER A 116 -21.72 7.73 17.25
CA SER A 116 -22.66 7.25 18.28
C SER A 116 -22.30 7.68 19.71
N ARG A 117 -21.38 8.65 19.87
CA ARG A 117 -20.89 9.20 21.15
C ARG A 117 -20.11 8.22 22.03
N VAL A 118 -19.64 7.10 21.49
CA VAL A 118 -18.71 6.18 22.14
C VAL A 118 -17.28 6.63 21.90
N ARG A 119 -16.46 6.64 22.94
CA ARG A 119 -15.03 7.01 22.86
C ARG A 119 -14.07 5.90 23.23
N ASP A 120 -14.55 4.88 23.93
CA ASP A 120 -13.76 3.78 24.43
C ASP A 120 -14.00 2.51 23.61
N PHE A 121 -12.90 1.91 23.19
CA PHE A 121 -12.89 0.72 22.36
C PHE A 121 -11.92 -0.29 22.95
N LEU A 122 -12.29 -1.56 22.88
CA LEU A 122 -11.46 -2.66 23.30
C LEU A 122 -11.24 -3.61 22.13
N LEU A 123 -10.03 -3.61 21.58
CA LEU A 123 -9.64 -4.55 20.53
C LEU A 123 -9.18 -5.85 21.19
N VAL A 124 -9.96 -6.91 21.10
CA VAL A 124 -9.77 -8.13 21.89
C VAL A 124 -9.25 -9.26 21.01
N GLY A 125 -8.21 -9.94 21.49
CA GLY A 125 -7.66 -11.12 20.84
C GLY A 125 -8.54 -12.37 20.96
N PRO A 126 -8.20 -13.45 20.21
CA PRO A 126 -8.82 -14.75 20.41
C PRO A 126 -8.66 -15.18 21.88
N GLN A 127 -9.70 -15.79 22.47
CA GLN A 127 -9.69 -16.29 23.85
C GLN A 127 -9.57 -15.20 24.95
N ASN A 128 -9.62 -13.91 24.60
CA ASN A 128 -9.64 -12.78 25.54
C ASN A 128 -8.44 -12.69 26.50
N HIS A 129 -7.29 -13.27 26.16
CA HIS A 129 -6.07 -13.25 26.97
C HIS A 129 -5.18 -11.99 26.80
N TRP A 130 -5.53 -11.15 25.82
CA TRP A 130 -4.96 -9.82 25.63
C TRP A 130 -6.00 -8.91 24.98
N ALA A 131 -5.81 -7.61 25.16
CA ALA A 131 -6.58 -6.59 24.48
C ALA A 131 -5.72 -5.34 24.21
N VAL A 132 -6.17 -4.51 23.27
CA VAL A 132 -5.67 -3.14 23.12
C VAL A 132 -6.82 -2.21 23.46
N PHE A 133 -6.71 -1.52 24.58
CA PHE A 133 -7.63 -0.44 24.93
C PHE A 133 -7.29 0.78 24.09
N VAL A 134 -8.31 1.41 23.51
CA VAL A 134 -8.20 2.64 22.72
C VAL A 134 -9.28 3.61 23.18
N ARG A 135 -8.87 4.82 23.57
CA ARG A 135 -9.77 5.93 23.90
C ARG A 135 -9.52 7.08 22.95
N VAL A 136 -10.54 7.44 22.17
CA VAL A 136 -10.49 8.60 21.28
C VAL A 136 -10.75 9.85 22.12
N LEU A 137 -9.74 10.71 22.22
CA LEU A 137 -9.81 11.95 22.98
C LEU A 137 -10.56 13.03 22.20
N ASP A 138 -10.24 13.14 20.91
CA ASP A 138 -10.76 14.19 20.05
C ASP A 138 -10.68 13.80 18.56
N VAL A 139 -11.48 14.46 17.73
CA VAL A 139 -11.40 14.34 16.27
C VAL A 139 -11.16 15.72 15.68
N ARG A 140 -10.08 15.85 14.91
CA ARG A 140 -9.66 17.09 14.28
C ARG A 140 -9.76 17.02 12.76
N ASN A 141 -9.91 18.18 12.12
CA ASN A 141 -9.79 18.32 10.68
C ASN A 141 -8.31 18.38 10.28
N ALA A 142 -7.83 17.35 9.60
CA ALA A 142 -6.63 17.45 8.78
C ALA A 142 -6.96 18.12 7.43
N LYS A 143 -5.94 18.32 6.60
CA LYS A 143 -6.10 18.84 5.23
C LYS A 143 -7.15 18.04 4.45
N ASP A 144 -7.87 18.70 3.55
CA ASP A 144 -8.88 18.10 2.67
C ASP A 144 -10.03 17.40 3.41
N HIS A 145 -10.34 17.87 4.62
CA HIS A 145 -11.39 17.33 5.50
C HIS A 145 -11.20 15.85 5.84
N VAL A 146 -9.95 15.42 6.02
CA VAL A 146 -9.64 14.07 6.52
C VAL A 146 -9.74 14.08 8.05
N PRO A 147 -10.50 13.13 8.67
CA PRO A 147 -10.60 13.06 10.12
C PRO A 147 -9.28 12.57 10.72
N PHE A 148 -8.75 13.34 11.67
CA PHE A 148 -7.60 13.00 12.51
C PHE A 148 -8.12 12.54 13.87
N LEU A 149 -8.07 11.23 14.14
CA LEU A 149 -8.55 10.66 15.39
C LEU A 149 -7.41 10.70 16.41
N PHE A 150 -7.44 11.69 17.29
CA PHE A 150 -6.46 11.83 18.36
C PHE A 150 -6.84 10.95 19.54
N LEU A 151 -5.94 10.08 19.98
CA LEU A 151 -6.30 8.99 20.89
C LEU A 151 -5.18 8.61 21.85
N VAL A 152 -5.56 7.88 22.90
CA VAL A 152 -4.65 7.16 23.78
C VAL A 152 -4.91 5.67 23.70
N TYR A 153 -3.90 4.87 23.96
CA TYR A 153 -4.02 3.41 23.95
C TYR A 153 -3.14 2.74 25.00
N LYS A 154 -3.54 1.53 25.41
CA LYS A 154 -2.77 0.65 26.31
C LYS A 154 -2.93 -0.80 25.88
N GLU A 155 -1.83 -1.52 25.83
CA GLU A 155 -1.85 -2.98 25.70
C GLU A 155 -2.16 -3.61 27.06
N LEU A 156 -3.14 -4.50 27.08
CA LEU A 156 -3.58 -5.24 28.25
C LEU A 156 -3.30 -6.71 28.01
N GLN A 157 -2.78 -7.40 29.02
CA GLN A 157 -2.45 -8.83 28.95
C GLN A 157 -2.85 -9.51 30.25
N GLY A 158 -3.27 -10.77 30.16
CA GLY A 158 -3.62 -11.59 31.32
C GLY A 158 -4.99 -12.24 31.21
N PRO A 159 -5.46 -12.91 32.26
CA PRO A 159 -6.81 -13.45 32.30
C PRO A 159 -7.86 -12.34 32.19
N VAL A 160 -9.07 -12.70 31.79
CA VAL A 160 -10.19 -11.76 31.59
C VAL A 160 -10.43 -10.88 32.83
N SER A 161 -10.31 -11.44 34.04
CA SER A 161 -10.45 -10.70 35.30
C SER A 161 -9.41 -9.58 35.43
N SER A 162 -8.13 -9.87 35.15
CA SER A 162 -7.07 -8.85 35.20
C SER A 162 -7.29 -7.73 34.17
N ILE A 163 -7.81 -8.07 32.98
CA ILE A 163 -8.16 -7.06 31.98
C ILE A 163 -9.35 -6.20 32.46
N GLN A 164 -10.35 -6.79 33.11
CA GLN A 164 -11.47 -6.05 33.70
C GLN A 164 -11.03 -5.09 34.81
N ASP A 165 -10.11 -5.52 35.68
CA ASP A 165 -9.54 -4.69 36.75
C ASP A 165 -8.77 -3.50 36.17
N GLU A 166 -7.96 -3.73 35.14
CA GLU A 166 -7.26 -2.66 34.42
C GLU A 166 -8.24 -1.67 33.75
N LEU A 167 -9.32 -2.15 33.15
CA LEU A 167 -10.34 -1.28 32.56
C LEU A 167 -11.07 -0.43 33.61
N ALA A 168 -11.33 -0.97 34.79
CA ALA A 168 -11.88 -0.22 35.91
C ALA A 168 -10.92 0.89 36.36
N ASN A 169 -9.62 0.60 36.44
CA ASN A 169 -8.58 1.60 36.76
C ASN A 169 -8.48 2.71 35.71
N LEU A 170 -8.69 2.38 34.43
CA LEU A 170 -8.74 3.34 33.32
C LEU A 170 -10.02 4.20 33.30
N LYS A 171 -10.95 3.95 34.24
CA LYS A 171 -12.28 4.56 34.29
C LYS A 171 -13.01 4.40 32.95
N ALA A 172 -12.84 3.25 32.30
CA ALA A 172 -13.59 2.92 31.11
C ALA A 172 -14.99 2.49 31.54
N ASP A 173 -16.01 3.08 30.94
CA ASP A 173 -17.39 2.66 31.17
C ASP A 173 -17.60 1.31 30.49
N GLN A 174 -17.72 0.26 31.32
CA GLN A 174 -17.83 -1.11 30.84
C GLN A 174 -19.14 -1.40 30.12
N GLU A 175 -20.18 -0.57 30.30
CA GLU A 175 -21.46 -0.72 29.62
C GLU A 175 -21.46 -0.08 28.23
N SER A 176 -20.66 0.99 28.03
CA SER A 176 -20.57 1.70 26.75
C SER A 176 -19.34 1.38 25.91
N ILE A 177 -18.38 0.61 26.44
CA ILE A 177 -17.18 0.21 25.70
C ILE A 177 -17.52 -0.71 24.53
N VAL A 178 -17.09 -0.32 23.32
CA VAL A 178 -17.29 -1.15 22.13
C VAL A 178 -16.15 -2.18 22.03
N ARG A 179 -16.51 -3.46 22.09
CA ARG A 179 -15.56 -4.57 21.95
C ARG A 179 -15.47 -5.01 20.49
N VAL A 180 -14.25 -5.09 19.98
CA VAL A 180 -13.97 -5.47 18.60
C VAL A 180 -13.01 -6.66 18.60
N SER A 181 -13.43 -7.81 18.10
CA SER A 181 -12.54 -8.97 17.97
C SER A 181 -11.56 -8.75 16.82
N ILE A 182 -10.27 -8.96 17.10
CA ILE A 182 -9.18 -8.79 16.13
C ILE A 182 -8.19 -9.96 16.22
N SER A 183 -7.51 -10.26 15.10
CA SER A 183 -6.46 -11.27 15.06
C SER A 183 -5.15 -10.79 15.71
N ALA A 184 -4.23 -11.72 16.02
CA ALA A 184 -2.90 -11.35 16.52
C ALA A 184 -2.10 -10.54 15.49
N LEU A 185 -2.25 -10.87 14.20
CA LEU A 185 -1.59 -10.15 13.10
C LEU A 185 -2.18 -8.74 12.93
N GLU A 186 -3.51 -8.60 13.07
CA GLU A 186 -4.16 -7.29 13.11
C GLU A 186 -3.68 -6.46 14.32
N ARG A 187 -3.57 -7.04 15.52
CA ARG A 187 -3.00 -6.35 16.70
C ARG A 187 -1.60 -5.84 16.41
N TYR A 188 -0.73 -6.68 15.85
CA TYR A 188 0.64 -6.27 15.50
C TYR A 188 0.63 -5.08 14.52
N ALA A 189 -0.24 -5.12 13.51
CA ALA A 189 -0.35 -4.07 12.52
C ALA A 189 -0.87 -2.75 13.13
N TRP A 190 -1.90 -2.79 13.97
CA TRP A 190 -2.41 -1.64 14.71
C TRP A 190 -1.33 -1.00 15.59
N LEU A 191 -0.64 -1.81 16.40
CA LEU A 191 0.42 -1.32 17.27
C LEU A 191 1.60 -0.74 16.47
N THR A 192 1.90 -1.31 15.30
CA THR A 192 2.91 -0.76 14.39
C THR A 192 2.53 0.67 13.96
N VAL A 193 1.29 0.87 13.51
CA VAL A 193 0.80 2.20 13.11
C VAL A 193 0.78 3.17 14.29
N LEU A 194 0.21 2.75 15.42
CA LEU A 194 0.08 3.59 16.61
C LEU A 194 1.43 4.05 17.15
N ARG A 195 2.38 3.12 17.34
CA ARG A 195 3.74 3.47 17.83
C ARG A 195 4.45 4.38 16.84
N ARG A 196 4.30 4.14 15.54
CA ARG A 196 4.91 4.99 14.51
C ARG A 196 4.30 6.39 14.50
N ASN A 197 2.99 6.51 14.69
CA ASN A 197 2.30 7.79 14.76
C ASN A 197 2.62 8.57 16.04
N THR A 198 2.86 7.89 17.16
CA THR A 198 3.36 8.53 18.38
C THR A 198 4.64 9.34 18.12
N GLN A 199 5.57 8.78 17.33
CA GLN A 199 6.84 9.44 16.99
C GLN A 199 6.68 10.71 16.12
N ARG A 200 5.49 10.95 15.56
CA ARG A 200 5.21 12.11 14.70
C ARG A 200 4.59 13.26 15.44
N LEU A 201 4.14 13.06 16.67
CA LEU A 201 3.53 14.11 17.47
C LEU A 201 4.60 15.07 18.00
N SER A 202 4.20 16.31 18.26
CA SER A 202 5.07 17.30 18.89
C SER A 202 5.61 16.80 20.25
N PRO A 203 6.88 17.05 20.59
CA PRO A 203 7.49 16.57 21.84
C PRO A 203 6.74 16.95 23.14
N GLY A 204 5.95 18.04 23.14
CA GLY A 204 5.15 18.48 24.29
C GLY A 204 3.73 17.90 24.38
N THR A 205 3.29 17.08 23.42
CA THR A 205 1.91 16.55 23.39
C THR A 205 1.60 15.71 24.64
N HIS A 206 2.58 14.95 25.14
CA HIS A 206 2.39 14.14 26.34
C HIS A 206 2.19 15.01 27.59
N ASP A 207 2.99 16.05 27.76
CA ASP A 207 2.92 16.91 28.95
C ASP A 207 1.61 17.72 28.97
N LEU A 208 1.18 18.24 27.81
CA LEU A 208 -0.10 18.95 27.68
C LEU A 208 -1.30 18.11 28.13
N LEU A 209 -1.30 16.82 27.80
CA LEU A 209 -2.37 15.91 28.21
C LEU A 209 -2.29 15.52 29.69
N GLU A 210 -1.08 15.37 30.21
CA GLU A 210 -0.87 15.15 31.65
C GLU A 210 -1.41 16.33 32.46
N GLU A 211 -1.09 17.56 32.05
CA GLU A 211 -1.57 18.81 32.65
C GLU A 211 -3.10 18.97 32.52
N SER A 212 -3.69 18.46 31.43
CA SER A 212 -5.14 18.45 31.21
C SER A 212 -5.86 17.36 32.02
N GLY A 213 -5.15 16.62 32.89
CA GLY A 213 -5.74 15.65 33.82
C GLY A 213 -6.02 14.28 33.20
N HIS A 214 -5.41 13.94 32.06
CA HIS A 214 -5.57 12.62 31.45
C HIS A 214 -4.77 11.50 32.17
N ASN A 215 -3.91 11.85 33.13
CA ASN A 215 -3.15 10.92 33.99
C ASN A 215 -2.38 9.85 33.19
N LEU A 216 -1.72 10.25 32.09
CA LEU A 216 -1.10 9.30 31.16
C LEU A 216 -0.01 8.48 31.83
N LYS A 217 0.84 9.12 32.66
CA LYS A 217 1.95 8.44 33.37
C LYS A 217 1.40 7.42 34.37
N THR A 218 0.48 7.85 35.23
CA THR A 218 -0.10 7.00 36.28
C THR A 218 -0.86 5.80 35.70
N LEU A 219 -1.60 6.02 34.61
CA LEU A 219 -2.38 4.98 33.94
C LEU A 219 -1.59 4.16 32.91
N HIS A 220 -0.33 4.54 32.64
CA HIS A 220 0.53 3.95 31.63
C HIS A 220 -0.10 3.98 30.22
N LEU A 221 -0.69 5.11 29.86
CA LEU A 221 -1.31 5.35 28.56
C LEU A 221 -0.29 5.88 27.55
N ASN A 222 -0.34 5.35 26.34
CA ASN A 222 0.44 5.87 25.21
C ASN A 222 -0.43 6.81 24.39
N VAL A 223 0.12 7.94 23.96
CA VAL A 223 -0.59 8.86 23.06
C VAL A 223 -0.29 8.53 21.60
N SER A 224 -1.28 8.66 20.72
CA SER A 224 -1.10 8.49 19.29
C SER A 224 -2.24 9.14 18.50
N PHE A 225 -2.29 8.88 17.21
CA PHE A 225 -3.41 9.23 16.36
C PHE A 225 -3.61 8.19 15.26
N MET A 226 -4.81 8.19 14.70
CA MET A 226 -5.15 7.41 13.52
C MET A 226 -5.75 8.31 12.44
N LEU A 227 -5.36 8.00 11.21
CA LEU A 227 -5.97 8.53 9.99
C LEU A 227 -6.65 7.39 9.25
N PRO A 228 -7.64 7.70 8.39
CA PRO A 228 -8.20 6.76 7.43
C PRO A 228 -7.12 5.99 6.67
N LEU A 229 -7.35 4.70 6.47
CA LEU A 229 -6.45 3.81 5.75
C LEU A 229 -6.95 3.63 4.31
N SER A 230 -6.28 4.29 3.36
CA SER A 230 -6.57 4.16 1.92
C SER A 230 -5.91 2.92 1.31
N PRO A 231 -6.55 2.25 0.33
CA PRO A 231 -5.88 1.30 -0.53
C PRO A 231 -4.63 1.91 -1.18
N LEU A 232 -3.59 1.11 -1.38
CA LEU A 232 -2.38 1.58 -2.04
C LEU A 232 -2.57 1.70 -3.55
N SER A 233 -2.12 2.82 -4.11
CA SER A 233 -2.03 2.98 -5.56
C SER A 233 -0.98 2.02 -6.14
N MET A 234 -1.07 1.75 -7.45
CA MET A 234 -0.11 0.88 -8.14
C MET A 234 1.30 1.50 -8.16
N GLU A 235 1.40 2.82 -8.25
CA GLU A 235 2.68 3.53 -8.11
C GLU A 235 3.31 3.25 -6.74
N SER A 236 2.52 3.41 -5.67
CA SER A 236 2.97 3.17 -4.30
C SER A 236 3.36 1.71 -4.08
N ILE A 237 2.54 0.76 -4.55
CA ILE A 237 2.88 -0.67 -4.53
C ILE A 237 4.19 -0.91 -5.27
N GLY A 238 4.33 -0.34 -6.48
CA GLY A 238 5.54 -0.44 -7.27
C GLY A 238 6.76 0.11 -6.54
N ARG A 239 6.64 1.24 -5.84
CA ARG A 239 7.72 1.84 -5.03
C ARG A 239 8.06 1.00 -3.80
N ILE A 240 7.06 0.51 -3.08
CA ILE A 240 7.23 -0.33 -1.88
C ILE A 240 7.82 -1.69 -2.23
N THR A 241 7.52 -2.23 -3.42
CA THR A 241 8.02 -3.52 -3.89
C THR A 241 9.23 -3.39 -4.80
N LYS A 242 9.67 -2.16 -5.11
CA LYS A 242 10.88 -1.93 -5.91
C LYS A 242 12.07 -2.40 -5.10
N ASP A 243 12.83 -3.26 -5.73
CA ASP A 243 14.10 -3.74 -5.22
C ASP A 243 15.19 -2.88 -5.88
N THR A 244 15.89 -2.07 -5.09
CA THR A 244 16.95 -1.17 -5.59
C THR A 244 18.35 -1.79 -5.45
N GLY A 245 18.42 -3.07 -5.08
CA GLY A 245 19.66 -3.82 -4.92
C GLY A 245 19.50 -5.24 -5.46
N CYS A 246 20.23 -6.17 -4.85
CA CYS A 246 20.19 -7.58 -5.26
C CYS A 246 18.77 -8.19 -5.15
N ASP A 247 18.20 -8.72 -6.22
CA ASP A 247 16.87 -9.35 -6.27
C ASP A 247 16.70 -10.51 -5.26
N VAL A 248 17.81 -11.03 -4.74
CA VAL A 248 17.81 -12.07 -3.70
C VAL A 248 17.90 -11.47 -2.30
N CYS A 249 18.86 -10.58 -2.03
CA CYS A 249 19.20 -10.17 -0.66
C CYS A 249 19.13 -8.65 -0.38
N GLN A 250 18.79 -7.84 -1.38
CA GLN A 250 18.71 -6.36 -1.33
C GLN A 250 19.98 -5.62 -0.90
N LYS A 251 21.14 -6.29 -0.83
CA LYS A 251 22.41 -5.58 -0.71
C LYS A 251 22.53 -4.58 -1.87
N GLN A 252 22.93 -3.36 -1.51
CA GLN A 252 23.31 -2.34 -2.49
C GLN A 252 24.54 -2.86 -3.28
N ASP A 253 24.85 -2.21 -4.40
CA ASP A 253 25.93 -2.61 -5.31
C ASP A 253 25.69 -3.96 -6.00
N ALA A 254 24.51 -4.10 -6.60
CA ALA A 254 24.14 -5.25 -7.39
C ALA A 254 24.50 -5.08 -8.87
N ASN A 255 25.13 -6.10 -9.45
CA ASN A 255 25.42 -6.17 -10.87
C ASN A 255 24.20 -6.67 -11.63
N ILE A 256 23.93 -6.06 -12.78
CA ILE A 256 22.83 -6.47 -13.65
C ILE A 256 23.21 -7.79 -14.34
N CYS A 257 22.27 -8.73 -14.42
CA CYS A 257 22.43 -9.97 -15.17
C CYS A 257 22.80 -9.68 -16.63
N VAL A 258 23.97 -10.13 -17.06
CA VAL A 258 24.51 -9.86 -18.41
C VAL A 258 23.63 -10.46 -19.52
N GLY A 259 22.92 -11.55 -19.23
CA GLY A 259 22.09 -12.25 -20.22
C GLY A 259 20.83 -11.50 -20.62
N CYS A 260 20.05 -11.04 -19.64
CA CYS A 260 18.73 -10.44 -19.87
C CYS A 260 18.65 -8.97 -19.46
N ARG A 261 19.61 -8.46 -18.70
CA ARG A 261 19.63 -7.11 -18.12
C ARG A 261 18.41 -6.73 -17.26
N SER A 262 17.60 -7.71 -16.85
CA SER A 262 16.33 -7.49 -16.14
C SER A 262 16.37 -7.84 -14.65
N ALA A 263 17.48 -8.40 -14.17
CA ALA A 263 17.66 -8.84 -12.79
C ALA A 263 19.00 -8.31 -12.25
N GLN A 264 19.09 -8.11 -10.94
CA GLN A 264 20.27 -7.56 -10.27
C GLN A 264 20.75 -8.49 -9.16
N TYR A 265 22.06 -8.76 -9.09
CA TYR A 265 22.67 -9.62 -8.07
C TYR A 265 23.95 -9.02 -7.52
N CYS A 266 24.12 -9.00 -6.20
CA CYS A 266 25.37 -8.55 -5.56
C CYS A 266 26.57 -9.49 -5.82
N GLY A 267 26.33 -10.67 -6.42
CA GLY A 267 27.37 -11.62 -6.76
C GLY A 267 26.83 -12.94 -7.31
N LYS A 268 27.76 -13.82 -7.71
CA LYS A 268 27.46 -15.11 -8.36
C LYS A 268 26.63 -16.04 -7.48
N GLU A 269 26.80 -15.99 -6.17
CA GLU A 269 26.03 -16.81 -5.21
C GLU A 269 24.53 -16.49 -5.28
N CYS A 270 24.16 -15.21 -5.25
CA CYS A 270 22.77 -14.78 -5.38
C CYS A 270 22.21 -15.10 -6.77
N GLN A 271 23.00 -14.89 -7.83
CA GLN A 271 22.59 -15.26 -9.19
C GLN A 271 22.31 -16.76 -9.33
N GLN A 272 23.20 -17.62 -8.83
CA GLN A 272 23.05 -19.08 -8.89
C GLN A 272 21.83 -19.54 -8.09
N LYS A 273 21.54 -18.91 -6.96
CA LYS A 273 20.39 -19.27 -6.14
C LYS A 273 19.06 -18.87 -6.78
N ASP A 274 18.99 -17.71 -7.43
CA ASP A 274 17.79 -17.29 -8.15
C ASP A 274 17.66 -17.98 -9.53
N TRP A 275 18.74 -18.59 -10.03
CA TRP A 275 18.78 -19.21 -11.36
C TRP A 275 17.64 -20.18 -11.66
N PRO A 276 17.21 -21.09 -10.76
CA PRO A 276 16.07 -21.98 -11.04
C PRO A 276 14.80 -21.22 -11.42
N ARG A 277 14.53 -20.08 -10.78
CA ARG A 277 13.38 -19.21 -11.07
C ARG A 277 13.66 -18.28 -12.26
N HIS A 278 14.84 -17.68 -12.31
CA HIS A 278 15.20 -16.66 -13.29
C HIS A 278 15.50 -17.22 -14.68
N LYS A 279 16.00 -18.45 -14.80
CA LYS A 279 16.51 -19.05 -16.04
C LYS A 279 15.50 -18.97 -17.19
N ALA A 280 14.23 -19.28 -16.93
CA ALA A 280 13.18 -19.24 -17.95
C ALA A 280 13.01 -17.82 -18.50
N ALA A 281 12.80 -16.84 -17.61
CA ALA A 281 12.68 -15.43 -17.97
C ALA A 281 13.95 -14.89 -18.65
N CYS A 282 15.13 -15.29 -18.18
CA CYS A 282 16.41 -14.87 -18.76
C CYS A 282 16.58 -15.35 -20.20
N LYS A 283 16.28 -16.63 -20.45
CA LYS A 283 16.34 -17.23 -21.80
C LYS A 283 15.30 -16.62 -22.73
N ALA A 284 14.09 -16.42 -22.24
CA ALA A 284 13.01 -15.76 -22.96
C ALA A 284 13.44 -14.39 -23.50
N VAL A 285 14.14 -13.60 -22.69
CA VAL A 285 14.63 -12.27 -23.09
C VAL A 285 15.83 -12.35 -24.02
N ARG A 286 16.80 -13.23 -23.73
CA ARG A 286 18.08 -13.31 -24.48
C ARG A 286 17.90 -13.81 -25.91
N GLY A 287 16.93 -14.70 -26.16
CA GLY A 287 16.70 -15.32 -27.46
C GLY A 287 15.50 -14.77 -28.23
N ALA A 288 14.80 -13.76 -27.70
CA ALA A 288 13.59 -13.24 -28.34
C ALA A 288 13.91 -12.39 -29.56
N ALA A 289 13.01 -12.46 -30.56
CA ALA A 289 12.97 -11.44 -31.59
C ALA A 289 12.40 -10.14 -31.02
N TRP A 290 13.17 -9.06 -31.17
CA TRP A 290 12.78 -7.71 -30.77
C TRP A 290 12.19 -6.98 -31.98
N ARG A 291 11.17 -6.16 -31.73
CA ARG A 291 10.55 -5.31 -32.74
C ARG A 291 10.66 -3.86 -32.31
N THR A 292 11.09 -3.00 -33.22
CA THR A 292 11.19 -1.57 -32.96
C THR A 292 9.84 -0.91 -33.15
N PHE A 293 9.45 -0.04 -32.24
CA PHE A 293 8.26 0.79 -32.37
C PHE A 293 8.50 2.18 -31.77
N THR A 294 7.67 3.13 -32.21
CA THR A 294 7.71 4.52 -31.74
C THR A 294 6.43 4.82 -31.00
N PRO A 295 6.46 4.91 -29.65
CA PRO A 295 5.32 5.39 -28.90
C PRO A 295 5.10 6.89 -29.13
N ALA A 296 3.88 7.36 -28.89
CA ALA A 296 3.52 8.76 -28.92
C ALA A 296 3.18 9.22 -27.49
N ASP A 297 3.69 10.39 -27.14
CA ASP A 297 3.28 11.06 -25.91
C ASP A 297 1.79 11.44 -25.98
N PHE A 298 1.17 11.58 -24.81
CA PHE A 298 -0.21 12.00 -24.73
C PHE A 298 -0.38 13.40 -25.31
N PRO A 299 -1.43 13.66 -26.12
CA PRO A 299 -1.76 15.01 -26.52
C PRO A 299 -1.98 15.87 -25.27
N SER A 300 -1.34 17.03 -25.24
CA SER A 300 -1.46 18.00 -24.15
C SER A 300 -2.93 18.34 -23.89
N GLY A 301 -3.38 18.20 -22.63
CA GLY A 301 -4.73 18.59 -22.23
C GLY A 301 -5.81 17.52 -22.35
N VAL A 302 -5.53 16.30 -22.82
CA VAL A 302 -6.49 15.20 -22.70
C VAL A 302 -6.53 14.76 -21.23
N PRO A 303 -7.69 14.91 -20.54
CA PRO A 303 -7.82 14.37 -19.20
C PRO A 303 -7.63 12.87 -19.31
N ILE A 304 -6.69 12.32 -18.56
CA ILE A 304 -6.52 10.88 -18.36
C ILE A 304 -7.69 10.31 -17.52
N ARG A 305 -8.91 10.87 -17.68
CA ARG A 305 -10.16 10.44 -17.04
C ARG A 305 -10.63 9.06 -17.51
N GLN A 306 -10.11 8.56 -18.63
CA GLN A 306 -10.44 7.21 -19.12
C GLN A 306 -9.62 6.09 -18.46
N MET A 307 -8.69 6.41 -17.54
CA MET A 307 -7.81 5.44 -16.90
C MET A 307 -8.16 5.26 -15.43
N PHE A 308 -9.26 4.56 -15.17
CA PHE A 308 -9.56 4.10 -13.82
C PHE A 308 -8.48 3.10 -13.38
N ASN A 309 -7.58 3.52 -12.50
CA ASN A 309 -6.82 2.57 -11.71
C ASN A 309 -7.81 1.96 -10.71
N THR A 310 -8.17 0.70 -10.93
CA THR A 310 -9.19 0.06 -10.10
C THR A 310 -8.77 -0.09 -8.65
N ARG A 311 -7.47 0.00 -8.34
CA ARG A 311 -6.93 -0.06 -6.97
C ARG A 311 -6.78 1.29 -6.28
N GLU A 312 -6.96 2.39 -6.99
CA GLU A 312 -6.80 3.72 -6.41
C GLU A 312 -7.97 4.08 -5.49
N SER A 313 -7.67 4.80 -4.41
CA SER A 313 -8.69 5.27 -3.46
C SER A 313 -9.61 6.27 -4.15
N LEU A 314 -10.91 6.01 -4.12
CA LEU A 314 -11.96 6.88 -4.69
C LEU A 314 -12.18 8.16 -3.87
N HIS A 315 -11.59 8.26 -2.68
CA HIS A 315 -11.81 9.36 -1.77
C HIS A 315 -11.24 10.69 -2.29
N ARG A 316 -10.16 10.63 -3.07
CA ARG A 316 -9.58 11.81 -3.70
C ARG A 316 -9.69 11.64 -5.22
N PRO A 317 -10.16 12.64 -5.98
CA PRO A 317 -9.87 12.67 -7.41
C PRO A 317 -8.35 12.61 -7.57
N PRO A 318 -7.79 11.88 -8.56
CA PRO A 318 -6.35 11.77 -8.74
C PRO A 318 -5.74 13.17 -8.80
N ASP A 319 -5.05 13.54 -7.73
CA ASP A 319 -4.49 14.86 -7.58
C ASP A 319 -3.27 14.93 -8.48
N LYS A 320 -3.38 15.80 -9.49
CA LYS A 320 -2.54 15.88 -10.69
C LYS A 320 -2.91 14.79 -11.70
N LEU A 321 -3.14 15.23 -12.95
CA LEU A 321 -2.71 14.40 -14.09
C LEU A 321 -1.33 13.89 -13.69
N VAL A 322 -1.17 12.57 -13.51
CA VAL A 322 0.17 12.00 -13.42
C VAL A 322 0.94 12.68 -14.53
N SER A 323 1.96 13.46 -14.19
CA SER A 323 2.92 13.93 -15.18
C SER A 323 3.59 12.65 -15.61
N ALA A 324 2.94 11.95 -16.54
CA ALA A 324 3.40 10.72 -17.12
C ALA A 324 4.84 11.02 -17.48
N GLY A 325 5.78 10.27 -16.92
CA GLY A 325 7.08 10.26 -17.54
C GLY A 325 6.83 9.77 -18.95
N GLY A 326 6.93 10.68 -19.92
CA GLY A 326 6.73 10.35 -21.32
C GLY A 326 7.76 9.30 -21.76
N ALA A 327 7.84 9.04 -23.05
CA ALA A 327 8.88 8.18 -23.62
C ALA A 327 10.29 8.50 -23.06
N ALA A 328 10.57 9.77 -22.77
CA ALA A 328 11.85 10.24 -22.24
C ALA A 328 12.23 9.76 -20.82
N SER A 329 11.28 9.27 -20.02
CA SER A 329 11.50 8.84 -18.62
C SER A 329 12.24 7.51 -18.48
N ALA A 330 12.20 6.66 -19.51
CA ALA A 330 12.88 5.38 -19.50
C ALA A 330 14.39 5.56 -19.72
N GLU A 331 15.20 4.88 -18.89
CA GLU A 331 16.65 4.85 -19.04
C GLU A 331 17.05 4.12 -20.34
N LEU A 332 18.00 4.70 -21.08
CA LEU A 332 18.49 4.15 -22.35
C LEU A 332 19.11 2.76 -22.15
N GLY A 333 18.68 1.79 -22.96
CA GLY A 333 19.21 0.42 -22.97
C GLY A 333 18.81 -0.45 -21.78
N LYS A 334 18.07 0.09 -20.79
CA LYS A 334 17.56 -0.66 -19.65
C LYS A 334 16.29 -1.40 -20.03
N LEU A 335 16.23 -2.68 -19.68
CA LEU A 335 15.01 -3.47 -19.83
C LEU A 335 14.07 -3.22 -18.65
N PHE A 336 12.80 -3.08 -18.95
CA PHE A 336 11.72 -3.00 -17.97
C PHE A 336 10.45 -3.63 -18.52
N LEU A 337 9.56 -4.04 -17.62
CA LEU A 337 8.30 -4.67 -17.98
C LEU A 337 7.24 -3.60 -18.19
N VAL A 338 6.48 -3.69 -19.28
CA VAL A 338 5.42 -2.76 -19.63
C VAL A 338 4.11 -3.51 -19.82
N LYS A 339 3.04 -2.98 -19.24
CA LYS A 339 1.66 -3.38 -19.51
C LYS A 339 1.15 -2.62 -20.71
N PHE A 340 0.61 -3.36 -21.65
CA PHE A 340 -0.04 -2.84 -22.85
C PHE A 340 -1.54 -3.15 -22.73
N GLN A 341 -2.39 -2.18 -22.97
CA GLN A 341 -3.83 -2.30 -22.77
C GLN A 341 -4.60 -1.60 -23.90
N LEU A 342 -5.53 -2.33 -24.51
CA LEU A 342 -6.45 -1.75 -25.49
C LEU A 342 -7.53 -0.91 -24.78
N GLY A 343 -8.02 0.11 -25.48
CA GLY A 343 -9.17 0.90 -25.02
C GLY A 343 -10.41 0.02 -24.78
N MET A 344 -11.23 0.39 -23.80
CA MET A 344 -12.38 -0.42 -23.40
C MET A 344 -13.55 -0.38 -24.42
N VAL A 345 -13.62 0.65 -25.28
CA VAL A 345 -14.76 0.92 -26.16
C VAL A 345 -14.34 0.92 -27.64
N GLY A 346 -15.06 0.15 -28.47
CA GLY A 346 -14.89 0.12 -29.92
C GLY A 346 -13.63 -0.59 -30.43
N ARG A 347 -13.38 -0.53 -31.75
CA ARG A 347 -12.08 -0.93 -32.33
C ARG A 347 -11.04 0.08 -31.87
N SER A 348 -10.18 -0.35 -30.95
CA SER A 348 -9.14 0.52 -30.39
C SER A 348 -8.09 0.87 -31.44
N SER A 349 -7.86 2.18 -31.61
CA SER A 349 -6.84 2.75 -32.48
C SER A 349 -5.48 2.91 -31.80
N HIS A 350 -5.40 2.62 -30.49
CA HIS A 350 -4.18 2.75 -29.70
C HIS A 350 -4.11 1.72 -28.56
N MET A 351 -2.90 1.48 -28.06
CA MET A 351 -2.62 0.77 -26.82
C MET A 351 -2.04 1.75 -25.81
N LEU A 352 -2.59 1.74 -24.59
CA LEU A 352 -1.98 2.39 -23.44
C LEU A 352 -0.81 1.53 -22.94
N MET A 353 0.32 2.16 -22.68
CA MET A 353 1.54 1.52 -22.23
C MET A 353 2.02 2.13 -20.91
N TYR A 354 2.28 1.32 -19.90
CA TYR A 354 2.87 1.79 -18.64
C TYR A 354 3.64 0.71 -17.89
N ASP A 355 4.64 1.12 -17.13
CA ASP A 355 5.34 0.26 -16.18
C ASP A 355 4.57 0.17 -14.84
N ARG A 356 5.00 -0.72 -13.94
CA ARG A 356 4.34 -0.93 -12.63
C ARG A 356 4.23 0.35 -11.81
N THR A 357 5.27 1.19 -11.87
CA THR A 357 5.34 2.41 -11.06
C THR A 357 4.65 3.60 -11.72
N ARG A 358 4.20 3.48 -12.98
CA ARG A 358 3.75 4.60 -13.82
C ARG A 358 4.78 5.71 -13.99
N ALA A 359 6.05 5.43 -13.70
CA ALA A 359 7.16 6.32 -14.01
C ALA A 359 7.33 6.43 -15.53
N PHE A 360 7.01 5.37 -16.26
CA PHE A 360 6.87 5.36 -17.71
C PHE A 360 5.39 5.17 -18.06
N MET A 361 4.84 6.10 -18.84
CA MET A 361 3.49 5.96 -19.38
C MET A 361 3.37 6.69 -20.72
N THR A 362 2.90 5.99 -21.75
CA THR A 362 2.80 6.50 -23.12
C THR A 362 1.70 5.77 -23.90
N GLN A 363 1.49 6.12 -25.16
CA GLN A 363 0.55 5.43 -26.05
C GLN A 363 1.27 4.89 -27.27
N TRP A 364 0.77 3.79 -27.81
CA TRP A 364 1.20 3.30 -29.11
C TRP A 364 0.00 3.29 -30.05
N TRP A 365 0.08 4.06 -31.14
CA TRP A 365 -1.02 4.21 -32.09
C TRP A 365 -0.89 3.18 -33.20
N ARG A 366 -2.02 2.59 -33.60
CA ARG A 366 -2.08 1.67 -34.74
C ARG A 366 -1.60 2.33 -36.03
N ALA A 367 -1.83 3.64 -36.19
CA ALA A 367 -1.38 4.39 -37.35
C ALA A 367 0.16 4.47 -37.49
N SER A 368 0.91 4.31 -36.39
CA SER A 368 2.37 4.38 -36.41
C SER A 368 3.02 3.14 -37.04
N ASP A 369 2.45 1.96 -36.78
CA ASP A 369 2.83 0.69 -37.42
C ASP A 369 1.65 -0.30 -37.33
N PRO A 370 0.77 -0.34 -38.35
CA PRO A 370 -0.41 -1.20 -38.31
C PRO A 370 -0.06 -2.69 -38.22
N ASN A 371 1.03 -3.13 -38.84
CA ASN A 371 1.38 -4.54 -38.92
C ASN A 371 1.83 -5.05 -37.55
N LEU A 372 2.76 -4.33 -36.92
CA LEU A 372 3.27 -4.67 -35.60
C LEU A 372 2.19 -4.52 -34.52
N PHE A 373 1.31 -3.51 -34.65
CA PHE A 373 0.17 -3.34 -33.74
C PHE A 373 -0.81 -4.53 -33.86
N ASN A 374 -1.12 -4.98 -35.08
CA ASN A 374 -1.97 -6.14 -35.32
C ASN A 374 -1.35 -7.44 -34.81
N GLU A 375 -0.02 -7.56 -34.86
CA GLU A 375 0.72 -8.69 -34.27
C GLU A 375 0.58 -8.69 -32.73
N ALA A 376 0.79 -7.52 -32.10
CA ALA A 376 0.60 -7.35 -30.66
C ALA A 376 -0.86 -7.64 -30.21
N GLU A 377 -1.85 -7.19 -30.98
CA GLU A 377 -3.28 -7.46 -30.72
C GLU A 377 -3.61 -8.97 -30.82
N ARG A 378 -3.05 -9.67 -31.82
CA ARG A 378 -3.18 -11.12 -31.95
C ARG A 378 -2.59 -11.87 -30.75
N ILE A 379 -1.42 -11.44 -30.28
CA ILE A 379 -0.76 -12.01 -29.10
C ILE A 379 -1.55 -11.74 -27.81
N MET A 380 -2.18 -10.58 -27.72
CA MET A 380 -3.00 -10.19 -26.58
C MET A 380 -4.27 -11.05 -26.46
N GLY A 381 -4.85 -11.45 -27.60
CA GLY A 381 -6.09 -12.23 -27.67
C GLY A 381 -7.24 -11.54 -26.94
N ASP A 382 -8.11 -12.33 -26.29
CA ASP A 382 -9.31 -11.81 -25.63
C ASP A 382 -9.03 -11.07 -24.31
N ARG A 383 -7.78 -11.11 -23.82
CA ARG A 383 -7.42 -10.53 -22.52
C ARG A 383 -7.47 -9.00 -22.52
N ARG A 384 -7.44 -8.35 -23.69
CA ARG A 384 -7.36 -6.89 -23.90
C ARG A 384 -6.20 -6.18 -23.17
N LYS A 385 -5.30 -6.95 -22.55
CA LYS A 385 -4.04 -6.52 -21.98
C LYS A 385 -3.01 -7.64 -22.03
N PHE A 386 -1.74 -7.27 -22.07
CA PHE A 386 -0.61 -8.19 -21.97
C PHE A 386 0.63 -7.44 -21.45
N TYR A 387 1.64 -8.19 -21.03
CA TYR A 387 2.86 -7.66 -20.41
C TYR A 387 4.05 -8.06 -21.25
N ARG A 388 4.90 -7.11 -21.65
CA ARG A 388 6.09 -7.37 -22.46
C ARG A 388 7.29 -6.58 -21.98
N TRP A 389 8.45 -7.21 -22.10
CA TRP A 389 9.72 -6.55 -21.87
C TRP A 389 9.96 -5.52 -22.97
N VAL A 390 10.34 -4.33 -22.53
CA VAL A 390 10.63 -3.18 -23.37
C VAL A 390 11.98 -2.61 -22.96
N LYS A 391 12.73 -2.10 -23.93
CA LYS A 391 13.91 -1.25 -23.67
C LYS A 391 13.87 -0.03 -24.59
N ARG A 392 14.30 1.10 -24.06
CA ARG A 392 14.51 2.31 -24.85
C ARG A 392 15.80 2.17 -25.64
N ILE A 393 15.79 2.45 -26.94
CA ILE A 393 16.98 2.37 -27.81
C ILE A 393 17.43 3.72 -28.36
N SER A 394 16.56 4.73 -28.36
CA SER A 394 16.89 6.11 -28.72
C SER A 394 16.00 7.11 -27.97
N GLU A 395 16.07 8.39 -28.33
CA GLU A 395 15.21 9.40 -27.71
C GLU A 395 13.72 9.11 -27.89
N THR A 396 13.34 8.54 -29.04
CA THR A 396 11.96 8.34 -29.48
C THR A 396 11.60 6.87 -29.75
N GLN A 397 12.58 5.97 -29.86
CA GLN A 397 12.34 4.57 -30.23
C GLN A 397 12.56 3.58 -29.09
N PHE A 398 11.77 2.53 -29.14
CA PHE A 398 11.78 1.42 -28.20
C PHE A 398 11.80 0.10 -28.94
N GLU A 399 12.30 -0.94 -28.28
CA GLU A 399 12.16 -2.30 -28.72
C GLU A 399 11.25 -3.07 -27.76
N ILE A 400 10.33 -3.87 -28.32
CA ILE A 400 9.44 -4.78 -27.60
C ILE A 400 9.78 -6.24 -27.95
N CYS A 401 9.86 -7.09 -26.93
CA CYS A 401 9.98 -8.54 -27.09
C CYS A 401 8.57 -9.13 -27.14
N LEU A 402 8.10 -9.60 -28.30
CA LEU A 402 6.72 -10.11 -28.44
C LEU A 402 6.55 -11.60 -28.10
N GLU A 403 7.59 -12.40 -28.37
CA GLU A 403 7.52 -13.87 -28.41
C GLU A 403 7.49 -14.53 -27.02
N ASN A 404 8.04 -13.88 -25.98
CA ASN A 404 8.18 -14.49 -24.65
C ASN A 404 7.94 -13.49 -23.50
N GLY A 405 6.70 -13.03 -23.37
CA GLY A 405 6.31 -12.20 -22.22
C GLY A 405 6.19 -13.01 -20.93
N PRO A 406 6.39 -12.39 -19.75
CA PRO A 406 6.11 -13.06 -18.49
C PRO A 406 4.61 -13.32 -18.34
N GLU A 407 4.27 -14.28 -17.46
CA GLU A 407 2.90 -14.42 -16.97
C GLU A 407 2.41 -13.12 -16.33
N ASP A 408 1.07 -12.91 -16.28
CA ASP A 408 0.48 -11.69 -15.71
C ASP A 408 1.03 -11.49 -14.28
N PRO A 409 1.82 -10.43 -14.05
CA PRO A 409 2.45 -10.19 -12.75
C PRO A 409 1.44 -9.67 -11.70
N GLY A 410 0.13 -9.68 -11.99
CA GLY A 410 -0.94 -9.26 -11.09
C GLY A 410 -1.16 -7.74 -11.04
N TRP A 411 -0.74 -7.01 -12.09
CA TRP A 411 -0.83 -5.53 -12.16
C TRP A 411 -2.20 -5.01 -12.57
#